data_AF-A0A830C723-F1
#
_entry.id   AF-A0A830C723-F1
#
_cell.length_a   1.000
_cell.length_b   1.000
_cell.length_c   1.000
_cell.angle_alpha   90.00
_cell.angle_beta   90.00
_cell.angle_gamma   90.00
#
_symmetry.space_group_name_H-M   'P 1'
#
loop_
_entity.id
_entity.type
_entity.pdbx_description
1 polymer ?
#
loop_
_entity_poly.entity_id
_entity_poly.type
_entity_poly.pdbx_seq_one_letter_code
_entity_poly.pdbx_strand_id
1 'polypeptide(L)'
;MGLTHLFNQLRHTVPWNSLMNRMLEELHIQGRSVDDIAEFLKRVPLHPHVIAVIKSAYALGCDLKVVSDANLFYIKTILEHYGVHDCFSEITNPAVVDSGRLRIFPYHEAASSHGYDLCPPNFCKVLQFCTFEFFCLFVCLFFFGSAFCSSVVRCFN
;
A
#
# COMPACT_ATOMS: atom_id res chain seq x y z
N MET A 1 -6.94 12.48 9.90
CA MET A 1 -7.18 13.72 9.13
C MET A 1 -8.68 14.06 8.98
N GLY A 2 -9.55 13.74 9.95
CA GLY A 2 -10.95 14.24 9.95
C GLY A 2 -11.98 13.55 9.02
N LEU A 3 -11.58 12.61 8.16
CA LEU A 3 -12.50 11.96 7.20
C LEU A 3 -13.12 10.64 7.66
N THR A 4 -12.87 10.21 8.91
CA THR A 4 -13.28 8.87 9.40
C THR A 4 -14.77 8.60 9.26
N HIS A 5 -15.63 9.60 9.54
CA HIS A 5 -17.07 9.45 9.43
C HIS A 5 -17.52 9.20 7.98
N LEU A 6 -17.05 10.05 7.06
CA LEU A 6 -17.35 9.94 5.63
C LEU A 6 -16.84 8.62 5.03
N PHE A 7 -15.62 8.22 5.40
CA PHE A 7 -15.06 6.93 5.00
C PHE A 7 -15.95 5.76 5.43
N ASN A 8 -16.39 5.75 6.70
CA ASN A 8 -17.24 4.69 7.24
C ASN A 8 -18.62 4.62 6.58
N GLN A 9 -19.17 5.75 6.13
CA GLN A 9 -20.42 5.79 5.38
C GLN A 9 -20.27 5.18 3.97
N LEU A 10 -19.18 5.51 3.29
CA LEU A 10 -19.00 5.16 1.87
C LEU A 10 -18.33 3.80 1.63
N ARG A 11 -17.60 3.24 2.61
CA ARG A 11 -16.85 1.98 2.45
C ARG A 11 -17.66 0.76 2.04
N HIS A 12 -18.97 0.79 2.26
CA HIS A 12 -19.88 -0.32 1.93
C HIS A 12 -20.56 -0.16 0.56
N THR A 13 -20.53 1.03 -0.03
CA THR A 13 -21.28 1.36 -1.25
C THR A 13 -20.39 1.79 -2.40
N VAL A 14 -19.14 2.16 -2.14
CA VAL A 14 -18.19 2.66 -3.13
C VAL A 14 -17.02 1.69 -3.28
N PRO A 15 -16.62 1.31 -4.52
CA PRO A 15 -15.41 0.51 -4.74
C PRO A 15 -14.17 1.14 -4.11
N TRP A 16 -13.25 0.32 -3.58
CA TRP A 16 -12.09 0.77 -2.78
C TRP A 16 -11.28 1.90 -3.42
N ASN A 17 -10.89 1.77 -4.69
CA ASN A 17 -10.08 2.79 -5.37
C ASN A 17 -10.86 4.10 -5.58
N SER A 18 -12.15 4.02 -5.88
CA SER A 18 -13.01 5.20 -6.00
C SER A 18 -13.21 5.89 -4.65
N LEU A 19 -13.40 5.10 -3.58
CA LEU A 19 -13.51 5.60 -2.22
C LEU A 19 -12.23 6.34 -1.79
N MET A 20 -11.07 5.72 -2.01
CA MET A 20 -9.80 6.30 -1.59
C MET A 20 -9.43 7.54 -2.44
N ASN A 21 -9.74 7.56 -3.75
CA ASN A 21 -9.65 8.79 -4.55
C ASN A 21 -10.59 9.88 -4.02
N ARG A 22 -11.82 9.52 -3.62
CA ARG A 22 -12.75 10.47 -3.01
C ARG A 22 -12.20 11.04 -1.69
N MET A 23 -11.58 10.21 -0.84
CA MET A 23 -10.96 10.71 0.39
C MET A 23 -9.82 11.70 0.10
N LEU A 24 -8.99 11.43 -0.91
CA LEU A 24 -7.91 12.33 -1.33
C LEU A 24 -8.44 13.65 -1.92
N GLU A 25 -9.56 13.61 -2.62
CA GLU A 25 -10.27 14.80 -3.09
C GLU A 25 -10.79 15.65 -1.93
N GLU A 26 -11.43 15.04 -0.93
CA GLU A 26 -11.93 15.75 0.25
C GLU A 26 -10.80 16.38 1.07
N LEU A 27 -9.66 15.69 1.21
CA LEU A 27 -8.47 16.28 1.85
C LEU A 27 -7.97 17.50 1.09
N HIS A 28 -7.91 17.42 -0.24
CA HIS A 28 -7.49 18.54 -1.08
C HIS A 28 -8.46 19.73 -0.98
N ILE A 29 -9.78 19.50 -0.99
CA ILE A 29 -10.81 20.53 -0.78
C ILE A 29 -10.65 21.20 0.60
N GLN A 30 -10.26 20.44 1.63
CA GLN A 30 -9.94 20.96 2.97
C GLN A 30 -8.58 21.69 3.03
N GLY A 31 -7.90 21.88 1.90
CA GLY A 31 -6.62 22.59 1.82
C GLY A 31 -5.41 21.77 2.29
N ARG A 32 -5.54 20.44 2.42
CA ARG A 32 -4.40 19.58 2.75
C ARG A 32 -3.52 19.37 1.55
N SER A 33 -2.23 19.67 1.71
CA SER A 33 -1.23 19.45 0.68
C SER A 33 -0.79 17.99 0.63
N VAL A 34 -0.14 17.59 -0.46
CA VAL A 34 0.53 16.27 -0.55
C VAL A 34 1.63 16.16 0.50
N ASP A 35 2.30 17.26 0.84
CA ASP A 35 3.34 17.30 1.88
C ASP A 35 2.75 17.09 3.28
N ASP A 36 1.57 17.65 3.57
CA ASP A 36 0.85 17.37 4.83
C ASP A 36 0.54 15.88 4.98
N ILE A 37 0.18 15.24 3.86
CA ILE A 37 -0.06 13.79 3.81
C ILE A 37 1.25 13.03 4.05
N ALA A 38 2.35 13.43 3.40
CA ALA A 38 3.66 12.82 3.60
C ALA A 38 4.14 12.93 5.05
N GLU A 39 4.03 14.11 5.66
CA GLU A 39 4.41 14.33 7.06
C GLU A 39 3.56 13.52 8.04
N PHE A 40 2.28 13.30 7.73
CA PHE A 40 1.45 12.39 8.52
C PHE A 40 1.89 10.93 8.36
N LEU A 41 2.20 10.50 7.14
CA LEU A 41 2.64 9.13 6.86
C LEU A 41 3.95 8.79 7.58
N LYS A 42 4.87 9.74 7.74
CA LYS A 42 6.11 9.55 8.53
C LYS A 42 5.85 9.21 9.99
N ARG A 43 4.68 9.54 10.53
CA ARG A 43 4.28 9.22 11.92
C ARG A 43 3.69 7.83 12.06
N VAL A 44 3.46 7.12 10.96
CA VAL A 44 2.92 5.76 10.97
C VAL A 44 3.97 4.84 11.60
N PRO A 45 3.64 4.14 12.70
CA PRO A 45 4.62 3.32 13.40
C PRO A 45 4.97 2.07 12.61
N LEU A 46 6.26 1.85 12.36
CA LEU A 46 6.82 0.58 11.91
C LEU A 46 7.65 -0.04 13.03
N HIS A 47 7.30 -1.28 13.42
CA HIS A 47 7.94 -1.92 14.56
C HIS A 47 9.44 -2.18 14.27
N PRO A 48 10.38 -1.85 15.19
CA PRO A 48 11.82 -2.00 14.95
C PRO A 48 12.25 -3.42 14.54
N HIS A 49 11.58 -4.45 15.07
CA HIS A 49 11.82 -5.83 14.67
C HIS A 49 11.50 -6.10 13.19
N VAL A 50 10.47 -5.46 12.63
CA VAL A 50 10.14 -5.58 11.20
C VAL A 50 11.23 -4.95 10.35
N ILE A 51 11.74 -3.79 10.76
CA ILE A 51 12.88 -3.12 10.11
C ILE A 51 14.12 -4.04 10.13
N ALA A 52 14.41 -4.66 11.28
CA ALA A 52 15.52 -5.60 11.42
C ALA A 52 15.36 -6.80 10.48
N VAL A 53 14.17 -7.41 10.42
CA VAL A 53 13.88 -8.54 9.54
C VAL A 53 14.02 -8.17 8.06
N ILE A 54 13.51 -7.00 7.63
CA ILE A 54 13.67 -6.50 6.26
C ILE A 54 15.15 -6.39 5.90
N LYS A 55 15.95 -5.72 6.74
CA LYS A 55 17.38 -5.53 6.50
C LYS A 55 18.14 -6.85 6.48
N SER A 56 17.82 -7.78 7.38
CA SER A 56 18.44 -9.11 7.41
C SER A 56 18.10 -9.93 6.18
N ALA A 57 16.83 -9.94 5.75
CA ALA A 57 16.43 -10.66 4.54
C ALA A 57 17.10 -10.09 3.28
N TYR A 58 17.17 -8.77 3.15
CA TYR A 58 17.88 -8.11 2.07
C TYR A 58 19.39 -8.45 2.07
N ALA A 59 20.04 -8.43 3.24
CA ALA A 59 21.45 -8.80 3.38
C ALA A 59 21.72 -10.28 3.05
N LEU A 60 20.72 -11.15 3.17
CA LEU A 60 20.77 -12.56 2.75
C LEU A 60 20.52 -12.75 1.24
N GLY A 61 20.29 -11.68 0.48
CA GLY A 61 20.03 -11.73 -0.95
C GLY A 61 18.59 -12.11 -1.31
N CYS A 62 17.64 -11.97 -0.39
CA CYS A 62 16.23 -12.18 -0.71
C CYS A 62 15.68 -11.06 -1.59
N ASP A 63 14.84 -11.42 -2.56
CA ASP A 63 14.03 -10.47 -3.32
C ASP A 63 12.79 -10.08 -2.50
N LEU A 64 12.75 -8.83 -2.03
CA LEU A 64 11.67 -8.34 -1.17
C LEU A 64 10.68 -7.51 -2.00
N LYS A 65 9.39 -7.79 -1.81
CA LYS A 65 8.30 -7.09 -2.50
C LYS A 65 7.21 -6.69 -1.52
N VAL A 66 6.58 -5.55 -1.77
CA VAL A 66 5.45 -5.07 -0.95
C VAL A 66 4.14 -5.37 -1.65
N VAL A 67 3.31 -6.19 -1.02
CA VAL A 67 1.92 -6.44 -1.42
C VAL A 67 1.00 -5.78 -0.41
N SER A 68 0.29 -4.75 -0.84
CA SER A 68 -0.63 -3.96 -0.02
C SER A 68 -1.79 -3.42 -0.89
N ASP A 69 -2.90 -3.13 -0.23
CA ASP A 69 -4.05 -2.40 -0.77
C ASP A 69 -3.85 -0.87 -0.75
N ALA A 70 -2.73 -0.40 -0.16
CA ALA A 70 -2.24 0.96 -0.23
C ALA A 70 -1.63 1.28 -1.61
N ASN A 71 -1.05 2.47 -1.75
CA ASN A 71 -0.47 2.96 -3.00
C ASN A 71 1.03 3.25 -2.87
N LEU A 72 1.71 3.32 -4.01
CA LEU A 72 3.15 3.56 -4.13
C LEU A 72 3.60 4.78 -3.33
N PHE A 73 2.88 5.90 -3.41
CA PHE A 73 3.24 7.12 -2.68
C PHE A 73 3.22 6.90 -1.16
N TYR A 74 2.21 6.21 -0.63
CA TYR A 74 2.10 5.92 0.81
C TYR A 74 3.22 5.01 1.29
N ILE A 75 3.38 3.87 0.60
CA ILE A 75 4.35 2.85 0.97
C ILE A 75 5.76 3.41 0.87
N LYS A 76 6.09 4.05 -0.25
CA LYS A 76 7.41 4.66 -0.49
C LYS A 76 7.75 5.67 0.60
N THR A 77 6.83 6.60 0.91
CA THR A 77 7.06 7.63 1.94
C THR A 77 7.40 7.01 3.30
N ILE A 78 6.67 5.96 3.72
CA ILE A 78 6.92 5.27 4.99
C ILE A 78 8.27 4.54 4.96
N LEU A 79 8.55 3.78 3.91
CA LEU A 79 9.79 2.99 3.83
C LEU A 79 11.04 3.87 3.70
N GLU A 80 10.95 5.00 2.99
CA GLU A 80 12.02 5.99 2.91
C GLU A 80 12.28 6.63 4.28
N HIS A 81 11.22 6.98 5.02
CA HIS A 81 11.35 7.50 6.38
C HIS A 81 12.11 6.54 7.31
N TYR A 82 11.87 5.25 7.18
CA TYR A 82 12.54 4.20 7.96
C TYR A 82 13.86 3.70 7.35
N GLY A 83 14.28 4.22 6.19
CA GLY A 83 15.53 3.87 5.52
C GLY A 83 15.59 2.41 5.07
N VAL A 84 14.47 1.85 4.61
CA VAL A 84 14.34 0.47 4.13
C VAL A 84 13.71 0.35 2.75
N HIS A 85 13.42 1.48 2.08
CA HIS A 85 12.86 1.50 0.73
C HIS A 85 13.72 0.70 -0.27
N ASP A 86 15.03 0.93 -0.25
CA ASP A 86 15.96 0.33 -1.22
C ASP A 86 16.17 -1.19 -1.02
N CYS A 87 15.57 -1.76 0.03
CA CYS A 87 15.53 -3.20 0.22
C CYS A 87 14.48 -3.89 -0.68
N PHE A 88 13.57 -3.15 -1.29
CA PHE A 88 12.46 -3.69 -2.08
C PHE A 88 12.66 -3.47 -3.58
N SER A 89 12.43 -4.50 -4.38
CA SER A 89 12.49 -4.44 -5.85
C SER A 89 11.18 -3.94 -6.46
N GLU A 90 10.06 -4.15 -5.77
CA GLU A 90 8.73 -3.85 -6.27
C GLU A 90 7.78 -3.41 -5.16
N ILE A 91 7.07 -2.30 -5.42
CA ILE A 91 6.04 -1.72 -4.54
C ILE A 91 4.75 -1.56 -5.36
N THR A 92 3.63 -1.94 -4.77
CA THR A 92 2.37 -2.08 -5.51
C THR A 92 1.46 -0.84 -5.53
N ASN A 93 0.51 -0.83 -6.48
CA ASN A 93 -0.46 0.21 -6.88
C ASN A 93 0.15 1.57 -7.26
N PRO A 94 0.04 2.02 -8.53
CA PRO A 94 0.55 3.33 -8.92
C PRO A 94 -0.24 4.48 -8.27
N ALA A 95 0.47 5.56 -7.96
CA ALA A 95 -0.11 6.84 -7.56
C ALA A 95 0.67 7.98 -8.22
N VAL A 96 -0.05 9.03 -8.60
CA VAL A 96 0.51 10.21 -9.26
C VAL A 96 0.00 11.46 -8.56
N VAL A 97 0.87 12.45 -8.38
CA VAL A 97 0.45 13.79 -7.98
C VAL A 97 0.04 14.55 -9.23
N ASP A 98 -1.22 14.95 -9.30
CA ASP A 98 -1.81 15.69 -10.40
C ASP A 98 -2.49 16.93 -9.84
N SER A 99 -2.11 18.11 -10.33
CA SER A 99 -2.68 19.39 -9.92
C SER A 99 -2.68 19.62 -8.39
N GLY A 100 -1.59 19.21 -7.72
CA GLY A 100 -1.44 19.34 -6.26
C GLY A 100 -2.25 18.34 -5.43
N ARG A 101 -2.86 17.34 -6.08
CA ARG A 101 -3.66 16.28 -5.45
C ARG A 101 -3.08 14.91 -5.78
N LEU A 102 -3.02 14.03 -4.79
CA LEU A 102 -2.67 12.63 -5.01
C LEU A 102 -3.85 11.90 -5.68
N ARG A 103 -3.57 11.17 -6.76
CA ARG A 103 -4.51 10.30 -7.47
C ARG A 103 -3.99 8.88 -7.44
N ILE A 104 -4.87 7.94 -7.12
CA ILE A 104 -4.55 6.50 -7.09
C ILE A 104 -5.20 5.78 -8.26
N PHE A 105 -4.53 4.74 -8.74
CA PHE A 105 -4.98 3.94 -9.86
C PHE A 105 -5.07 2.46 -9.45
N PRO A 106 -5.98 1.69 -10.08
CA PRO A 106 -6.00 0.25 -9.87
C PRO A 106 -4.68 -0.38 -10.33
N TYR A 107 -4.32 -1.51 -9.72
CA TYR A 107 -3.15 -2.28 -10.13
C TYR A 107 -3.26 -2.84 -11.55
N HIS A 108 -4.47 -3.25 -11.93
CA HIS A 108 -4.80 -3.73 -13.26
C HIS A 108 -5.83 -2.80 -13.94
N GLU A 109 -5.76 -2.69 -15.26
CA GLU A 109 -6.85 -2.09 -16.03
C GLU A 109 -8.10 -2.98 -15.91
N ALA A 110 -9.29 -2.40 -15.96
CA ALA A 110 -10.56 -3.13 -15.78
C ALA A 110 -10.74 -4.30 -16.79
N ALA A 111 -10.01 -4.27 -17.92
CA ALA A 111 -10.01 -5.31 -18.95
C ALA A 111 -9.07 -6.50 -18.64
N SER A 112 -8.24 -6.40 -17.61
CA SER A 112 -7.30 -7.45 -17.19
C SER A 112 -7.81 -8.27 -15.99
N SER A 113 -9.09 -8.15 -15.64
CA SER A 113 -9.70 -9.07 -14.68
C SER A 113 -9.56 -10.49 -15.23
N HIS A 114 -8.76 -11.32 -14.56
CA HIS A 114 -8.83 -12.75 -14.76
C HIS A 114 -10.32 -13.11 -14.62
N GLY A 115 -10.93 -13.68 -15.66
CA GLY A 115 -12.38 -13.91 -15.79
C GLY A 115 -12.97 -14.92 -14.80
N TYR A 116 -12.43 -14.97 -13.59
CA TYR A 116 -12.82 -15.81 -12.48
C TYR A 116 -12.99 -14.96 -11.23
N ASP A 117 -14.09 -15.16 -10.51
CA ASP A 117 -14.46 -14.51 -9.23
C ASP A 117 -13.53 -14.88 -8.04
N LEU A 118 -12.27 -15.24 -8.31
CA LEU A 118 -11.35 -15.78 -7.30
C LEU A 118 -10.68 -14.71 -6.43
N CYS A 119 -10.72 -13.43 -6.82
CA CYS A 119 -10.16 -12.33 -6.04
C CYS A 119 -10.99 -11.05 -6.15
N PRO A 120 -11.22 -10.30 -5.06
CA PRO A 120 -11.65 -8.91 -5.17
C PRO A 120 -10.63 -8.11 -6.00
N PRO A 121 -11.04 -7.12 -6.82
CA PRO A 121 -10.17 -6.42 -7.77
C PRO A 121 -8.88 -5.80 -7.20
N ASN A 122 -8.84 -5.54 -5.88
CA ASN A 122 -7.69 -5.01 -5.16
C ASN A 122 -6.77 -6.07 -4.52
N PHE A 123 -7.14 -7.36 -4.54
CA PHE A 123 -6.40 -8.47 -3.92
C PHE A 123 -5.81 -9.48 -4.92
N CYS A 124 -6.03 -9.29 -6.23
CA CYS A 124 -5.54 -10.20 -7.27
C CYS A 124 -4.00 -10.32 -7.36
N LYS A 125 -3.26 -9.44 -6.66
CA LYS A 125 -1.80 -9.44 -6.58
C LYS A 125 -1.22 -10.66 -5.88
N VAL A 126 -1.92 -11.20 -4.86
CA VAL A 126 -1.39 -12.31 -4.04
C VAL A 126 -1.18 -13.55 -4.91
N LEU A 127 -2.09 -13.81 -5.86
CA LEU A 127 -1.99 -14.94 -6.78
C LEU A 127 -0.82 -14.78 -7.77
N GLN A 128 -0.52 -13.55 -8.23
CA GLN A 128 0.58 -13.30 -9.16
C GLN A 128 1.96 -13.52 -8.53
N PHE A 129 2.11 -13.21 -7.24
CA PHE A 129 3.39 -13.40 -6.56
C PHE A 129 3.60 -14.83 -6.02
N CYS A 130 2.52 -15.59 -5.76
CA CYS A 130 2.61 -16.99 -5.32
C CYS A 130 3.04 -17.97 -6.43
N THR A 131 3.08 -17.56 -7.71
CA THR A 131 3.49 -18.44 -8.83
C THR A 131 5.00 -18.43 -9.12
N PHE A 132 5.81 -17.65 -8.39
CA PHE A 132 7.26 -17.55 -8.64
C PHE A 132 8.06 -18.34 -7.60
N GLU A 133 8.99 -19.21 -8.04
CA GLU A 133 9.87 -20.08 -7.23
C GLU A 133 10.94 -19.34 -6.38
N PHE A 134 10.70 -18.10 -5.97
CA PHE A 134 11.65 -17.29 -5.21
C PHE A 134 11.27 -17.21 -3.72
N PHE A 135 12.26 -17.08 -2.84
CA PHE A 135 12.05 -16.73 -1.43
C PHE A 135 11.54 -15.28 -1.33
N CYS A 136 10.25 -15.07 -1.57
CA CYS A 136 9.61 -13.77 -1.40
C CYS A 136 9.15 -13.58 0.05
N LEU A 137 9.61 -12.50 0.66
CA LEU A 137 9.11 -12.02 1.94
C LEU A 137 8.13 -10.88 1.68
N PHE A 138 6.85 -11.10 2.00
CA PHE A 138 5.84 -10.05 1.87
C PHE A 138 5.73 -9.29 3.17
N VAL A 139 5.95 -7.98 3.10
CA VAL A 139 5.53 -7.08 4.16
C VAL A 139 4.13 -6.60 3.82
N CYS A 140 3.11 -7.25 4.36
CA CYS A 140 1.73 -6.82 4.21
C CYS A 140 1.53 -5.58 5.10
N LEU A 141 1.41 -4.41 4.48
CA LEU A 141 1.06 -3.18 5.16
C LEU A 141 -0.44 -2.96 5.05
N PHE A 142 -1.17 -3.18 6.14
CA PHE A 142 -2.61 -2.92 6.20
C PHE A 142 -2.88 -1.57 6.86
N PHE A 143 -3.66 -0.73 6.19
CA PHE A 143 -4.21 0.50 6.77
C PHE A 143 -5.63 0.25 7.29
N PHE A 144 -5.76 -0.06 8.58
CA PHE A 144 -7.08 -0.17 9.23
C PHE A 144 -7.35 1.02 10.13
N GLY A 145 -8.07 2.03 9.64
CA GLY A 145 -8.84 3.00 10.45
C GLY A 145 -8.13 3.88 11.48
N SER A 146 -6.84 3.64 11.77
CA SER A 146 -5.95 4.30 12.74
C SER A 146 -4.75 3.42 13.12
N ALA A 147 -4.79 2.11 12.80
CA ALA A 147 -3.73 1.15 13.08
C ALA A 147 -3.07 0.68 11.77
N PHE A 148 -1.74 0.71 11.77
CA PHE A 148 -0.91 0.10 10.75
C PHE A 148 -0.52 -1.29 11.24
N CYS A 149 -0.93 -2.33 10.52
CA CYS A 149 -0.51 -3.69 10.81
C CYS A 149 0.47 -4.11 9.72
N SER A 150 1.73 -4.35 10.09
CA SER A 150 2.74 -4.93 9.23
C SER A 150 2.89 -6.42 9.56
N SER A 151 2.53 -7.30 8.62
CA SER A 151 2.77 -8.74 8.76
C SER A 151 3.85 -9.16 7.78
N VAL A 152 4.79 -9.96 8.26
CA VAL A 152 5.81 -10.57 7.41
C VAL A 152 5.33 -11.98 7.05
N VAL A 153 4.90 -12.18 5.80
CA VAL A 153 4.53 -13.51 5.30
C VAL A 153 5.74 -14.08 4.57
N ARG A 154 6.21 -15.25 5.04
CA ARG A 154 7.27 -16.01 4.40
C ARG A 154 6.62 -17.13 3.60
N CYS A 155 6.70 -17.06 2.28
CA CYS A 155 6.34 -18.20 1.44
C CYS A 155 7.47 -19.24 1.54
N PHE A 156 7.15 -20.42 2.05
CA PHE A 156 7.95 -21.62 1.88
C PHE A 156 7.23 -22.50 0.86
N ASN A 157 8.00 -23.18 0.01
CA ASN A 157 7.51 -24.28 -0.82
C ASN A 157 6.84 -25.36 0.03
#